data_AF-A0A535EPS4-F1
#
_entry.id   AF-A0A535EPS4-F1
#
_cell.length_a   1.000
_cell.length_b   1.000
_cell.length_c   1.000
_cell.angle_alpha   90.00
_cell.angle_beta   90.00
_cell.angle_gamma   90.00
#
_symmetry.space_group_name_H-M   'P 1'
#
loop_
_entity.id
_entity.type
_entity.pdbx_description
1 polymer ?
#
loop_
_entity_poly.entity_id
_entity_poly.type
_entity_poly.pdbx_seq_one_letter_code
_entity_poly.pdbx_strand_id
1 'polypeptide(L)'
;MADDDWPELGWADSAEAMTIALTKDVSDVSVRSALVIDPEPGFRATFSEALDRQDHAGDSYIVQVDQVGDWQVLIEPNGFLLSIQEICAPLSRDGQLIAAFWNVNSLMTFMFAVNGRVLREFDPLLYAAGGDALPEEAGLPFGRHGRPRVATLALILRMTGVTLTADWLLRKPRETLVSRFQLGTLTNQ
;
A
#
# COMPACT_ATOMS: atom_id res chain seq x y z
N MET A 1 -6.22 23.90 -15.56
CA MET A 1 -5.01 24.25 -14.79
C MET A 1 -4.26 22.96 -14.61
N ALA A 2 -3.04 22.89 -15.16
CA ALA A 2 -2.18 21.73 -14.97
C ALA A 2 -1.47 21.91 -13.63
N ASP A 3 -2.15 21.50 -12.56
CA ASP A 3 -1.52 21.41 -11.23
C ASP A 3 -0.92 20.00 -11.12
N ASP A 4 0.20 19.80 -11.83
CA ASP A 4 1.06 18.61 -11.81
C ASP A 4 2.10 18.66 -10.68
N ASP A 5 2.12 19.73 -9.90
CA ASP A 5 3.11 19.93 -8.85
C ASP A 5 2.53 19.51 -7.50
N TRP A 6 2.52 18.20 -7.25
CA TRP A 6 2.62 17.66 -5.88
C TRP A 6 4.11 17.46 -5.52
N PRO A 7 4.92 18.53 -5.35
CA PRO A 7 6.35 18.39 -5.07
C PRO A 7 6.59 17.60 -3.78
N GLU A 8 5.69 17.71 -2.80
CA GLU A 8 5.72 16.96 -1.55
C GLU A 8 5.52 15.45 -1.72
N LEU A 9 4.96 15.01 -2.86
CA LEU A 9 4.81 13.61 -3.24
C LEU A 9 5.87 13.16 -4.26
N GLY A 10 6.75 14.07 -4.71
CA GLY A 10 7.80 13.76 -5.69
C GLY A 10 8.79 12.70 -5.24
N TRP A 11 8.86 12.41 -3.94
CA TRP A 11 9.65 11.30 -3.40
C TRP A 11 9.16 9.93 -3.85
N ALA A 12 7.92 9.80 -4.34
CA ALA A 12 7.36 8.53 -4.81
C ALA A 12 8.25 7.87 -5.87
N ASP A 13 8.97 8.67 -6.65
CA ASP A 13 9.89 8.20 -7.68
C ASP A 13 11.23 7.68 -7.11
N SER A 14 11.56 8.01 -5.85
CA SER A 14 12.78 7.57 -5.15
C SER A 14 12.66 6.18 -4.52
N ALA A 15 11.45 5.67 -4.32
CA ALA A 15 11.21 4.31 -3.83
C ALA A 15 10.77 3.44 -5.00
N GLU A 16 11.67 2.55 -5.44
CA GLU A 16 11.47 1.81 -6.70
C GLU A 16 10.48 0.65 -6.59
N ALA A 17 10.30 0.09 -5.38
CA ALA A 17 9.35 -0.97 -5.12
C ALA A 17 8.80 -0.93 -3.69
N MET A 18 7.47 -0.93 -3.56
CA MET A 18 6.77 -1.12 -2.30
C MET A 18 5.27 -1.32 -2.49
N THR A 19 4.63 -1.71 -1.39
CA THR A 19 3.21 -1.47 -1.16
C THR A 19 3.01 -0.49 -0.02
N ILE A 20 2.05 0.41 -0.15
CA ILE A 20 1.52 1.24 0.93
C ILE A 20 0.03 0.96 1.05
N ALA A 21 -0.44 0.62 2.24
CA ALA A 21 -1.86 0.51 2.52
C ALA A 21 -2.27 1.38 3.71
N LEU A 22 -3.49 1.89 3.67
CA LEU A 22 -4.11 2.63 4.74
C LEU A 22 -5.40 1.91 5.11
N THR A 23 -5.54 1.56 6.38
CA THR A 23 -6.77 0.96 6.92
C THR A 23 -7.43 1.91 7.92
N LYS A 24 -8.76 1.94 7.90
CA LYS A 24 -9.58 2.67 8.88
C LYS A 24 -10.67 1.74 9.39
N ASP A 25 -10.91 1.78 10.69
CA ASP A 25 -11.86 0.91 11.40
C ASP A 25 -11.52 -0.59 11.25
N VAL A 26 -10.26 -0.91 10.96
CA VAL A 26 -9.72 -2.28 10.92
C VAL A 26 -8.85 -2.50 12.16
N SER A 27 -9.10 -3.59 12.89
CA SER A 27 -8.33 -3.89 14.10
C SER A 27 -6.92 -4.39 13.77
N ASP A 28 -5.96 -4.10 14.65
CA ASP A 28 -4.60 -4.66 14.56
C ASP A 28 -4.59 -6.20 14.56
N VAL A 29 -5.53 -6.82 15.29
CA VAL A 29 -5.74 -8.28 15.28
C VAL A 29 -6.11 -8.77 13.88
N SER A 30 -6.99 -8.05 13.19
CA SER A 30 -7.40 -8.38 11.81
C SER A 30 -6.21 -8.25 10.85
N VAL A 31 -5.41 -7.19 10.96
CA VAL A 31 -4.19 -7.00 10.15
C VAL A 31 -3.18 -8.13 10.40
N ARG A 32 -2.87 -8.39 11.67
CA ARG A 32 -1.92 -9.45 12.05
C ARG A 32 -2.38 -10.82 11.59
N SER A 33 -3.67 -11.11 11.68
CA SER A 33 -4.24 -12.37 11.20
C SER A 33 -4.20 -12.47 9.68
N ALA A 34 -4.58 -11.44 8.94
CA ALA A 34 -4.63 -11.45 7.48
C ALA A 34 -3.24 -11.58 6.86
N LEU A 35 -2.24 -10.92 7.45
CA LEU A 35 -0.86 -10.95 6.98
C LEU A 35 -0.05 -12.10 7.61
N VAL A 36 -0.65 -12.93 8.48
CA VAL A 36 0.04 -14.02 9.18
C VAL A 36 1.32 -13.49 9.86
N ILE A 37 1.16 -12.42 10.64
CA ILE A 37 2.28 -11.78 11.34
C ILE A 37 2.83 -12.73 12.40
N ASP A 38 4.14 -12.90 12.39
CA ASP A 38 4.92 -13.65 13.36
C ASP A 38 4.61 -13.12 14.78
N PRO A 39 4.26 -13.99 15.75
CA PRO A 39 3.97 -13.56 17.12
C PRO A 39 5.21 -13.04 17.85
N GLU A 40 6.41 -13.30 17.35
CA GLU A 40 7.64 -12.73 17.91
C GLU A 40 7.61 -11.19 17.86
N PRO A 41 8.19 -10.51 18.86
CA PRO A 41 8.22 -9.06 18.88
C PRO A 41 8.84 -8.48 17.62
N GLY A 42 8.20 -7.46 17.05
CA GLY A 42 8.75 -6.68 15.97
C GLY A 42 10.04 -5.94 16.38
N PHE A 43 10.67 -5.32 15.40
CA PHE A 43 11.83 -4.46 15.60
C PHE A 43 11.55 -3.06 15.07
N ARG A 44 12.42 -2.10 15.39
CA ARG A 44 12.35 -0.77 14.77
C ARG A 44 13.36 -0.66 13.63
N ALA A 45 12.92 -0.18 12.48
CA ALA A 45 13.77 0.05 11.32
C ALA A 45 13.27 1.21 10.47
N THR A 46 14.18 1.92 9.82
CA THR A 46 13.88 2.82 8.69
C THR A 46 13.40 2.01 7.47
N PHE A 47 12.92 2.68 6.43
CA PHE A 47 12.51 2.01 5.19
C PHE A 47 13.66 1.20 4.58
N SER A 48 14.87 1.77 4.52
CA SER A 48 16.05 1.10 3.95
C SER A 48 16.45 -0.14 4.76
N GLU A 49 16.52 -0.02 6.09
CA GLU A 49 16.86 -1.16 6.96
C GLU A 49 15.81 -2.27 6.92
N ALA A 50 14.54 -1.92 6.71
CA ALA A 50 13.46 -2.88 6.53
C ALA A 50 13.55 -3.56 5.15
N LEU A 51 13.87 -2.80 4.09
CA LEU A 51 14.14 -3.33 2.75
C LEU A 51 15.29 -4.33 2.73
N ASP A 52 16.39 -4.04 3.43
CA ASP A 52 17.56 -4.94 3.54
C ASP A 52 17.23 -6.28 4.21
N ARG A 53 16.12 -6.36 4.94
CA ARG A 53 15.64 -7.58 5.62
C ARG A 53 14.56 -8.33 4.85
N GLN A 54 14.14 -7.83 3.69
CA GLN A 54 13.14 -8.50 2.87
C GLN A 54 13.68 -9.84 2.36
N ASP A 55 12.93 -10.93 2.56
CA ASP A 55 13.34 -12.27 2.13
C ASP A 55 12.16 -13.01 1.48
N HIS A 56 11.98 -12.75 0.19
CA HIS A 56 10.99 -13.45 -0.62
C HIS A 56 11.29 -14.94 -0.80
N ALA A 57 12.56 -15.35 -0.74
CA ALA A 57 12.94 -16.75 -0.96
C ALA A 57 12.59 -17.63 0.26
N GLY A 58 12.60 -17.03 1.46
CA GLY A 58 12.19 -17.67 2.71
C GLY A 58 10.73 -17.43 3.11
N ASP A 59 9.88 -16.90 2.21
CA ASP A 59 8.50 -16.50 2.51
C ASP A 59 8.36 -15.64 3.79
N SER A 60 9.28 -14.68 3.92
CA SER A 60 9.38 -13.78 5.06
C SER A 60 9.20 -12.34 4.58
N TYR A 61 7.99 -11.82 4.73
CA TYR A 61 7.60 -10.51 4.19
C TYR A 61 7.67 -9.43 5.27
N ILE A 62 8.35 -8.32 4.98
CA ILE A 62 8.48 -7.21 5.93
C ILE A 62 7.31 -6.24 5.81
N VAL A 63 6.68 -5.93 6.96
CA VAL A 63 5.56 -4.97 7.05
C VAL A 63 5.88 -3.94 8.14
N GLN A 64 5.99 -2.67 7.78
CA GLN A 64 6.09 -1.58 8.74
C GLN A 64 4.71 -1.02 9.07
N VAL A 65 4.51 -0.63 10.32
CA VAL A 65 3.23 -0.12 10.83
C VAL A 65 3.44 1.23 11.51
N ASP A 66 2.52 2.16 11.28
CA ASP A 66 2.43 3.44 12.00
C ASP A 66 0.96 3.90 12.03
N GLN A 67 0.65 4.87 12.89
CA GLN A 67 -0.67 5.50 12.94
C GLN A 67 -0.56 6.95 12.48
N VAL A 68 -1.43 7.37 11.54
CA VAL A 68 -1.52 8.75 11.07
C VAL A 68 -2.97 9.21 11.11
N GLY A 69 -3.32 9.97 12.14
CA GLY A 69 -4.72 10.33 12.42
C GLY A 69 -5.55 9.07 12.69
N ASP A 70 -6.69 8.95 12.01
CA ASP A 70 -7.58 7.78 12.12
C ASP A 70 -7.13 6.58 11.30
N TRP A 71 -6.05 6.71 10.51
CA TRP A 71 -5.58 5.66 9.59
C TRP A 71 -4.38 4.93 10.16
N GLN A 72 -4.47 3.60 10.21
CA GLN A 72 -3.29 2.76 10.35
C GLN A 72 -2.63 2.64 8.97
N VAL A 73 -1.33 2.91 8.90
CA VAL A 73 -0.56 2.85 7.65
C VAL A 73 0.37 1.65 7.69
N LEU A 74 0.28 0.82 6.66
CA LEU A 74 1.09 -0.37 6.44
C LEU A 74 2.01 -0.11 5.25
N ILE A 75 3.29 -0.44 5.38
CA ILE A 75 4.29 -0.27 4.32
C ILE A 75 5.02 -1.58 4.15
N GLU A 76 5.11 -2.07 2.92
CA GLU A 76 5.87 -3.26 2.58
C GLU A 76 7.03 -2.86 1.67
N PRO A 77 8.24 -2.60 2.20
CA PRO A 77 9.42 -2.32 1.37
C PRO A 77 9.68 -3.50 0.42
N ASN A 78 9.54 -3.26 -0.88
CA ASN A 78 9.58 -4.29 -1.93
C ASN A 78 8.60 -5.48 -1.71
N GLY A 79 7.59 -5.35 -0.84
CA GLY A 79 6.54 -6.36 -0.66
C GLY A 79 5.26 -6.01 -1.42
N PHE A 80 4.36 -7.00 -1.52
CA PHE A 80 3.19 -6.95 -2.40
C PHE A 80 1.94 -7.61 -1.81
N LEU A 81 1.95 -8.03 -0.53
CA LEU A 81 0.81 -8.78 0.01
C LEU A 81 -0.47 -7.93 -0.02
N LEU A 82 -0.37 -6.64 0.30
CA LEU A 82 -1.49 -5.70 0.26
C LEU A 82 -1.79 -5.17 -1.14
N SER A 83 -1.27 -5.81 -2.20
CA SER A 83 -1.76 -5.65 -3.56
C SER A 83 -2.66 -6.82 -4.01
N ILE A 84 -2.84 -7.84 -3.15
CA ILE A 84 -3.58 -9.07 -3.45
C ILE A 84 -5.03 -8.92 -2.99
N GLN A 85 -5.98 -9.07 -3.90
CA GLN A 85 -7.41 -8.91 -3.61
C GLN A 85 -7.90 -9.86 -2.50
N GLU A 86 -7.43 -11.11 -2.53
CA GLU A 86 -7.77 -12.17 -1.59
C GLU A 86 -7.33 -11.85 -0.15
N ILE A 87 -6.37 -10.94 0.03
CA ILE A 87 -5.95 -10.42 1.34
C ILE A 87 -6.72 -9.15 1.67
N CYS A 88 -6.75 -8.19 0.74
CA CYS A 88 -7.32 -6.87 0.96
C CYS A 88 -8.84 -6.88 1.18
N ALA A 89 -9.59 -7.69 0.41
CA ALA A 89 -11.03 -7.72 0.53
C ALA A 89 -11.46 -8.24 1.92
N PRO A 90 -11.02 -9.43 2.41
CA PRO A 90 -11.35 -9.86 3.77
C PRO A 90 -10.85 -8.92 4.87
N LEU A 91 -9.67 -8.31 4.69
CA LEU A 91 -9.13 -7.36 5.68
C LEU A 91 -10.00 -6.10 5.81
N SER A 92 -10.66 -5.68 4.73
CA SER A 92 -11.62 -4.56 4.74
C SER A 92 -13.00 -4.90 5.31
N ARG A 93 -13.23 -6.11 5.86
CA ARG A 93 -14.58 -6.57 6.27
C ARG A 93 -15.30 -5.62 7.22
N ASP A 94 -14.59 -5.12 8.22
CA ASP A 94 -15.18 -4.30 9.29
C ASP A 94 -14.95 -2.78 9.07
N GLY A 95 -14.27 -2.41 7.98
CA GLY A 95 -13.86 -1.03 7.73
C GLY A 95 -13.51 -0.79 6.28
N GLN A 96 -12.43 -0.06 6.05
CA GLN A 96 -11.95 0.24 4.70
C GLN A 96 -10.44 0.13 4.58
N LEU A 97 -10.00 -0.19 3.37
CA LEU A 97 -8.61 -0.34 2.99
C LEU A 97 -8.38 0.35 1.64
N ILE A 98 -7.34 1.18 1.58
CA ILE A 98 -6.79 1.71 0.33
C ILE A 98 -5.37 1.20 0.23
N ALA A 99 -4.97 0.62 -0.91
CA ALA A 99 -3.61 0.16 -1.14
C ALA A 99 -3.08 0.61 -2.50
N ALA A 100 -1.78 0.86 -2.53
CA ALA A 100 -1.02 1.20 -3.71
C ALA A 100 0.26 0.38 -3.74
N PHE A 101 0.47 -0.33 -4.83
CA PHE A 101 1.66 -1.12 -5.10
C PHE A 101 2.36 -0.64 -6.36
N TRP A 102 3.68 -0.66 -6.34
CA TRP A 102 4.50 -0.60 -7.55
C TRP A 102 5.84 -1.31 -7.36
N ASN A 103 6.48 -1.68 -8.46
CA ASN A 103 7.83 -2.25 -8.44
C ASN A 103 8.71 -1.85 -9.63
N VAL A 104 9.95 -2.34 -9.60
CA VAL A 104 10.96 -2.13 -10.66
C VAL A 104 10.55 -2.71 -12.02
N ASN A 105 9.65 -3.70 -12.03
CA ASN A 105 9.13 -4.32 -13.25
C ASN A 105 7.99 -3.52 -13.90
N SER A 106 7.72 -2.31 -13.41
CA SER A 106 6.64 -1.44 -13.89
C SER A 106 5.24 -2.06 -13.74
N LEU A 107 5.07 -2.95 -12.76
CA LEU A 107 3.74 -3.37 -12.32
C LEU A 107 3.23 -2.39 -11.29
N MET A 108 1.97 -1.98 -11.40
CA MET A 108 1.32 -1.13 -10.42
C MET A 108 -0.11 -1.58 -10.15
N THR A 109 -0.57 -1.40 -8.92
CA THR A 109 -1.95 -1.67 -8.53
C THR A 109 -2.42 -0.59 -7.57
N PHE A 110 -3.58 -0.02 -7.82
CA PHE A 110 -4.37 0.70 -6.82
C PHE A 110 -5.57 -0.16 -6.46
N MET A 111 -5.90 -0.24 -5.18
CA MET A 111 -7.05 -0.96 -4.68
C MET A 111 -7.77 -0.15 -3.61
N PHE A 112 -9.10 -0.10 -3.70
CA PHE A 112 -9.98 0.42 -2.67
C PHE A 112 -11.03 -0.62 -2.33
N ALA A 113 -11.06 -1.04 -1.06
CA ALA A 113 -11.97 -2.05 -0.55
C ALA A 113 -12.70 -1.56 0.71
N VAL A 114 -13.98 -1.87 0.79
CA VAL A 114 -14.85 -1.49 1.91
C VAL A 114 -15.82 -2.64 2.20
N ASN A 115 -16.04 -2.95 3.47
CA ASN A 115 -16.99 -3.97 3.91
C ASN A 115 -16.80 -5.33 3.22
N GLY A 116 -15.55 -5.76 3.04
CA GLY A 116 -15.25 -7.07 2.47
C GLY A 116 -15.21 -7.11 0.95
N ARG A 117 -15.36 -5.98 0.24
CA ARG A 117 -15.52 -5.91 -1.21
C ARG A 117 -14.59 -4.88 -1.83
N VAL A 118 -13.91 -5.25 -2.90
CA VAL A 118 -13.17 -4.30 -3.75
C VAL A 118 -14.17 -3.46 -4.53
N LEU A 119 -14.13 -2.15 -4.34
CA LEU A 119 -14.97 -1.19 -5.05
C LEU A 119 -14.25 -0.60 -6.25
N ARG A 120 -12.93 -0.49 -6.20
CA ARG A 120 -12.10 0.02 -7.29
C ARG A 120 -10.75 -0.67 -7.32
N GLU A 121 -10.36 -1.13 -8.50
CA GLU A 121 -9.04 -1.69 -8.78
C GLU A 121 -8.60 -1.27 -10.19
N PHE A 122 -7.35 -0.86 -10.32
CA PHE A 122 -6.73 -0.57 -11.62
C PHE A 122 -5.22 -0.56 -11.51
N ASP A 123 -4.54 -0.63 -12.65
CA ASP A 123 -3.12 -0.32 -12.79
C ASP A 123 -2.95 1.19 -13.05
N PRO A 124 -2.33 1.97 -12.15
CA PRO A 124 -2.10 3.40 -12.35
C PRO A 124 -1.21 3.77 -13.55
N LEU A 125 -0.27 2.91 -13.96
CA LEU A 125 0.63 3.13 -15.09
C LEU A 125 -0.08 2.92 -16.42
N LEU A 126 -0.95 1.91 -16.51
CA LEU A 126 -1.71 1.63 -17.73
C LEU A 126 -3.05 2.37 -17.77
N TYR A 127 -3.54 2.77 -16.59
CA TYR A 127 -4.90 3.22 -16.34
C TYR A 127 -5.95 2.29 -16.99
N ALA A 128 -5.67 1.00 -16.97
CA ALA A 128 -6.59 -0.04 -17.40
C ALA A 128 -7.55 -0.31 -16.25
N ALA A 129 -8.66 0.42 -16.26
CA ALA A 129 -9.67 0.40 -15.20
C ALA A 129 -10.94 -0.34 -15.65
N GLY A 130 -11.44 -1.23 -14.80
CA GLY A 130 -12.83 -1.68 -14.84
C GLY A 130 -13.69 -0.90 -13.86
N GLY A 131 -14.99 -0.76 -14.17
CA GLY A 131 -15.97 -0.08 -13.31
C GLY A 131 -15.94 1.45 -13.41
N ASP A 132 -16.77 2.10 -12.59
CA ASP A 132 -16.85 3.56 -12.52
C ASP A 132 -15.66 4.14 -11.74
N ALA A 133 -15.07 5.22 -12.26
CA ALA A 133 -14.01 5.93 -11.57
C ALA A 133 -14.53 6.61 -10.29
N LEU A 134 -13.69 6.65 -9.26
CA LEU A 134 -13.96 7.40 -8.04
C LEU A 134 -13.96 8.91 -8.36
N PRO A 135 -14.81 9.72 -7.70
CA PRO A 135 -14.77 11.17 -7.86
C PRO A 135 -13.37 11.77 -7.61
N GLU A 136 -12.61 11.21 -6.67
CA GLU A 136 -11.27 11.64 -6.30
C GLU A 136 -10.22 11.36 -7.41
N GLU A 137 -10.50 10.48 -8.37
CA GLU A 137 -9.65 10.24 -9.54
C GLU A 137 -9.65 11.43 -10.53
N ALA A 138 -10.67 12.31 -10.45
CA ALA A 138 -10.87 13.36 -11.45
C ALA A 138 -9.65 14.27 -11.62
N GLY A 139 -9.13 14.32 -12.85
CA GLY A 139 -7.99 15.16 -13.21
C GLY A 139 -6.62 14.65 -12.74
N LEU A 140 -6.52 13.45 -12.18
CA LEU A 140 -5.22 12.84 -11.88
C LEU A 140 -4.55 12.29 -13.16
N PRO A 141 -3.25 12.52 -13.37
CA PRO A 141 -2.55 12.13 -14.59
C PRO A 141 -2.11 10.65 -14.56
N PHE A 142 -3.08 9.74 -14.48
CA PHE A 142 -2.80 8.30 -14.63
C PHE A 142 -2.46 7.95 -16.09
N GLY A 143 -1.80 6.82 -16.29
CA GLY A 143 -1.38 6.36 -17.61
C GLY A 143 0.09 6.66 -17.94
N ARG A 144 0.55 6.11 -19.08
CA ARG A 144 1.97 6.05 -19.49
C ARG A 144 2.68 7.40 -19.62
N HIS A 145 1.94 8.48 -19.84
CA HIS A 145 2.49 9.81 -20.07
C HIS A 145 2.49 10.69 -18.82
N GLY A 146 1.92 10.22 -17.71
CA GLY A 146 1.88 10.95 -16.44
C GLY A 146 2.95 10.50 -15.45
N ARG A 147 2.75 10.87 -14.19
CA ARG A 147 3.55 10.43 -13.03
C ARG A 147 2.71 9.49 -12.17
N PRO A 148 2.51 8.22 -12.57
CA PRO A 148 1.49 7.35 -11.98
C PRO A 148 1.71 7.09 -10.48
N ARG A 149 2.96 7.03 -10.00
CA ARG A 149 3.25 6.89 -8.55
C ARG A 149 2.77 8.11 -7.77
N VAL A 150 3.10 9.32 -8.25
CA VAL A 150 2.66 10.59 -7.65
C VAL A 150 1.14 10.74 -7.72
N ALA A 151 0.52 10.44 -8.88
CA ALA A 151 -0.93 10.46 -9.04
C ALA A 151 -1.62 9.49 -8.07
N THR A 152 -1.05 8.31 -7.83
CA THR A 152 -1.59 7.33 -6.89
C THR A 152 -1.54 7.83 -5.45
N LEU A 153 -0.42 8.44 -5.02
CA LEU A 153 -0.33 9.06 -3.70
C LEU A 153 -1.26 10.28 -3.57
N ALA A 154 -1.45 11.05 -4.63
CA ALA A 154 -2.40 12.16 -4.65
C ALA A 154 -3.84 11.65 -4.51
N LEU A 155 -4.19 10.51 -5.10
CA LEU A 155 -5.48 9.85 -4.89
C LEU A 155 -5.66 9.42 -3.43
N ILE A 156 -4.66 8.76 -2.83
CA ILE A 156 -4.67 8.40 -1.41
C ILE A 156 -4.87 9.64 -0.54
N LEU A 157 -4.14 10.73 -0.81
CA LEU A 157 -4.29 12.00 -0.10
C LEU A 157 -5.72 12.55 -0.21
N ARG A 158 -6.31 12.57 -1.41
CA ARG A 158 -7.68 13.05 -1.63
C ARG A 158 -8.71 12.22 -0.86
N MET A 159 -8.55 10.90 -0.83
CA MET A 159 -9.51 9.99 -0.18
C MET A 159 -9.38 9.98 1.35
N THR A 160 -8.17 10.21 1.88
CA THR A 160 -7.88 9.98 3.31
C THR A 160 -7.56 11.24 4.09
N GLY A 161 -7.14 12.31 3.40
CA GLY A 161 -6.52 13.48 4.01
C GLY A 161 -5.10 13.24 4.54
N VAL A 162 -4.53 12.04 4.34
CA VAL A 162 -3.21 11.67 4.87
C VAL A 162 -2.11 12.03 3.88
N THR A 163 -1.21 12.93 4.30
CA THR A 163 0.00 13.26 3.54
C THR A 163 1.16 12.37 4.00
N LEU A 164 1.59 11.45 3.14
CA LEU A 164 2.78 10.63 3.35
C LEU A 164 3.99 11.38 2.79
N THR A 165 4.79 11.99 3.67
CA THR A 165 5.98 12.75 3.26
C THR A 165 7.21 11.85 3.11
N ALA A 166 8.21 12.33 2.36
CA ALA A 166 9.48 11.64 2.19
C ALA A 166 10.21 11.40 3.53
N ASP A 167 10.23 12.41 4.40
CA ASP A 167 10.88 12.35 5.70
C ASP A 167 10.17 11.35 6.61
N TRP A 168 8.83 11.35 6.58
CA TRP A 168 8.03 10.34 7.24
C TRP A 168 8.43 8.98 6.68
N LEU A 169 8.21 8.67 5.40
CA LEU A 169 8.40 7.31 4.90
C LEU A 169 9.84 6.82 5.04
N LEU A 170 10.81 7.58 4.55
CA LEU A 170 12.15 7.08 4.27
C LEU A 170 13.09 7.14 5.48
N ARG A 171 12.89 8.11 6.38
CA ARG A 171 13.88 8.42 7.44
C ARG A 171 13.44 8.03 8.84
N LYS A 172 12.14 7.99 9.12
CA LYS A 172 11.63 7.64 10.46
C LYS A 172 11.68 6.12 10.68
N PRO A 173 12.37 5.63 11.72
CA PRO A 173 12.23 4.22 12.12
C PRO A 173 10.82 3.94 12.63
N ARG A 174 10.20 2.84 12.19
CA ARG A 174 8.85 2.40 12.57
C ARG A 174 8.85 1.01 13.18
N GLU A 175 7.74 0.65 13.84
CA GLU A 175 7.51 -0.76 14.16
C GLU A 175 7.49 -1.56 12.86
N THR A 176 8.30 -2.60 12.82
CA THR A 176 8.47 -3.47 11.68
C THR A 176 8.20 -4.90 12.14
N LEU A 177 7.29 -5.55 11.43
CA LEU A 177 6.77 -6.88 11.69
C LEU A 177 7.20 -7.81 10.56
N VAL A 178 7.25 -9.11 10.86
CA VAL A 178 7.53 -10.15 9.88
C VAL A 178 6.23 -10.90 9.61
N SER A 179 5.82 -10.96 8.36
CA SER A 179 4.74 -11.81 7.87
C SER A 179 5.32 -13.15 7.40
N ARG A 180 4.65 -14.24 7.79
CA ARG A 180 4.94 -15.61 7.35
C ARG A 180 3.92 -16.10 6.32
N PHE A 181 3.30 -15.16 5.60
CA PHE A 181 2.27 -15.49 4.62
C PHE A 181 2.83 -16.45 3.57
N GLN A 182 2.05 -17.48 3.23
CA GLN A 182 2.45 -18.50 2.27
C GLN A 182 1.60 -18.34 1.00
N LEU A 183 2.18 -17.86 -0.10
CA LEU A 183 1.43 -17.58 -1.33
C LEU A 183 0.69 -18.79 -1.90
N GLY A 184 1.24 -20.00 -1.73
CA GLY A 184 0.58 -21.25 -2.15
C GLY A 184 -0.75 -21.53 -1.45
N THR A 185 -1.10 -20.78 -0.39
CA THR A 185 -2.40 -20.91 0.29
C THR A 185 -3.55 -20.20 -0.44
N LEU A 186 -3.25 -19.28 -1.37
CA LEU A 186 -4.25 -18.53 -2.13
C LEU A 186 -4.90 -19.36 -3.24
N THR A 187 -4.23 -20.41 -3.74
CA THR A 187 -4.69 -21.22 -4.88
C THR A 187 -5.69 -22.34 -4.53
N ASN A 188 -6.16 -22.41 -3.28
CA ASN A 188 -7.03 -23.49 -2.78
C ASN A 188 -8.46 -23.05 -2.39
N GLN A 189 -8.96 -21.93 -2.91
CA GLN A 189 -10.36 -21.51 -2.71
C GLN A 189 -11.20 -21.59 -3.99
#